data_AF-A0A351DT34-F1
#
_entry.id   AF-A0A351DT34-F1
#
_cell.length_a   1.000
_cell.length_b   1.000
_cell.length_c   1.000
_cell.angle_alpha   90.00
_cell.angle_beta   90.00
_cell.angle_gamma   90.00
#
_symmetry.space_group_name_H-M   'P 1'
#
loop_
_entity.id
_entity.type
_entity.pdbx_description
1 polymer ?
#
loop_
_entity_poly.entity_id
_entity_poly.type
_entity_poly.pdbx_seq_one_letter_code
_entity_poly.pdbx_strand_id
1 'polypeptide(L)'
;MLLLFTSCLAVVVVRSKASWGHRLALNSVAVLDAMLDTGDEDAKLAALEQATTRLIKSLFAFVGLLAVGLLVLLAPWKLAVQLPWSMLTTWSHVLSLSLGGTAGLVVPMGRQAVSGHAPLDQLWHRMVLNHPNVHLWLMRRDIAAWQRQGGTPKPGFLLITGLARSGTTSVLERLASSDRFHSLGYANMPLVLAPNLWKRFYNPKGGEKRERSHGDGIMVGLDSAEALEEVFFQAITRREYCASQAL
;
A
#
# COMPACT_ATOMS: atom_id res chain seq x y z
N MET A 1 8.82 -3.55 37.68
CA MET A 1 7.72 -4.38 37.12
C MET A 1 6.53 -3.56 36.62
N LEU A 2 6.04 -2.58 37.38
CA LEU A 2 4.91 -1.71 36.97
C LEU A 2 5.16 -1.00 35.61
N LEU A 3 6.33 -0.36 35.43
CA LEU A 3 6.71 0.30 34.17
C LEU A 3 6.82 -0.66 32.97
N LEU A 4 7.24 -1.90 33.22
CA LEU A 4 7.31 -2.93 32.18
C LEU A 4 5.90 -3.30 31.72
N PHE A 5 4.97 -3.49 32.65
CA PHE A 5 3.58 -3.80 32.33
C PHE A 5 2.87 -2.66 31.61
N THR A 6 3.03 -1.40 32.05
CA THR A 6 2.37 -0.26 31.40
C THR A 6 2.95 0.09 30.05
N SER A 7 4.26 -0.08 29.85
CA SER A 7 4.89 0.07 28.53
C SER A 7 4.43 -1.01 27.55
N CYS A 8 4.34 -2.26 27.99
CA CYS A 8 3.74 -3.34 27.21
C CYS A 8 2.28 -3.04 26.84
N LEU A 9 1.45 -2.66 27.82
CA LEU A 9 0.05 -2.34 27.60
C LEU A 9 -0.14 -1.16 26.64
N ALA A 10 0.68 -0.11 26.76
CA ALA A 10 0.63 1.05 25.87
C ALA A 10 0.89 0.65 24.40
N VAL A 11 1.92 -0.17 24.16
CA VAL A 11 2.25 -0.67 22.81
C VAL A 11 1.14 -1.58 22.27
N VAL A 12 0.59 -2.46 23.10
CA VAL A 12 -0.53 -3.35 22.74
C VAL A 12 -1.78 -2.55 22.35
N VAL A 13 -2.13 -1.49 23.12
CA VAL A 13 -3.27 -0.62 22.81
C VAL A 13 -3.08 0.07 21.46
N VAL A 14 -1.92 0.67 21.19
CA VAL A 14 -1.63 1.32 19.91
C VAL A 14 -1.66 0.31 18.76
N ARG A 15 -1.04 -0.86 18.94
CA ARG A 15 -0.99 -1.94 17.95
C ARG A 15 -2.38 -2.50 17.62
N SER A 16 -3.27 -2.61 18.61
CA SER A 16 -4.65 -3.10 18.41
C SER A 16 -5.47 -2.25 17.43
N LYS A 17 -5.12 -0.97 17.30
CA LYS A 17 -5.79 0.00 16.42
C LYS A 17 -4.88 0.49 15.31
N ALA A 18 -3.91 -0.32 14.87
CA ALA A 18 -3.00 0.01 13.75
C ALA A 18 -3.74 0.42 12.46
N SER A 19 -4.98 -0.05 12.26
CA SER A 19 -5.85 0.38 11.16
C SER A 19 -6.11 1.89 11.11
N TRP A 20 -5.98 2.61 12.22
CA TRP A 20 -6.13 4.06 12.27
C TRP A 20 -4.95 4.76 11.57
N GLY A 21 -3.73 4.26 11.77
CA GLY A 21 -2.56 4.73 11.03
C GLY A 21 -2.64 4.40 9.54
N HIS A 22 -3.17 3.23 9.18
CA HIS A 22 -3.40 2.88 7.77
C HIS A 22 -4.40 3.83 7.10
N ARG A 23 -5.48 4.21 7.80
CA ARG A 23 -6.45 5.20 7.30
C ARG A 23 -5.82 6.58 7.12
N LEU A 24 -4.97 7.00 8.04
CA LEU A 24 -4.23 8.25 7.92
C LEU A 24 -3.36 8.28 6.65
N ALA A 25 -2.59 7.21 6.42
CA ALA A 25 -1.74 7.07 5.24
C ALA A 25 -2.54 7.05 3.92
N LEU A 26 -3.69 6.37 3.89
CA LEU A 26 -4.56 6.38 2.72
C LEU A 26 -5.15 7.78 2.47
N ASN A 27 -5.66 8.44 3.51
CA ASN A 27 -6.24 9.77 3.38
C ASN A 27 -5.21 10.83 2.97
N SER A 28 -3.93 10.69 3.35
CA SER A 28 -2.90 11.63 2.92
C SER A 28 -2.64 11.54 1.42
N VAL A 29 -2.66 10.33 0.85
CA VAL A 29 -2.54 10.15 -0.60
C VAL A 29 -3.83 10.60 -1.31
N ALA A 30 -5.00 10.42 -0.70
CA ALA A 30 -6.27 10.89 -1.26
C ALA A 30 -6.30 12.41 -1.46
N VAL A 31 -5.69 13.18 -0.55
CA VAL A 31 -5.55 14.64 -0.73
C VAL A 31 -4.66 14.95 -1.94
N LEU A 32 -3.51 14.27 -2.05
CA LEU A 32 -2.63 14.43 -3.21
C LEU A 32 -3.33 14.05 -4.52
N ASP A 33 -4.11 12.96 -4.51
CA ASP A 33 -4.88 12.50 -5.66
C ASP A 33 -5.92 13.52 -6.10
N ALA A 34 -6.65 14.13 -5.15
CA ALA A 34 -7.58 15.21 -5.44
C ALA A 34 -6.88 16.48 -5.97
N MET A 35 -5.68 16.81 -5.47
CA MET A 35 -4.89 17.94 -5.98
C MET A 35 -4.47 17.73 -7.45
N LEU A 36 -4.17 16.47 -7.81
CA LEU A 36 -3.74 16.06 -9.14
C LEU A 36 -4.90 15.86 -10.12
N ASP A 37 -6.15 15.93 -9.67
CA ASP A 37 -7.30 15.85 -10.56
C ASP A 37 -7.28 17.03 -11.55
N THR A 38 -7.48 16.71 -12.83
CA THR A 38 -7.53 17.64 -13.96
C THR A 38 -8.94 17.77 -14.53
N GLY A 39 -9.96 17.26 -13.84
CA GLY A 39 -11.36 17.43 -14.19
C GLY A 39 -11.88 18.85 -13.90
N ASP A 40 -13.21 18.95 -13.80
CA ASP A 40 -13.92 20.19 -13.46
C ASP A 40 -13.41 20.84 -12.15
N GLU A 41 -13.25 22.17 -12.15
CA GLU A 41 -12.64 22.90 -11.04
C GLU A 41 -13.51 22.85 -9.78
N ASP A 42 -14.83 22.97 -9.92
CA ASP A 42 -15.76 22.90 -8.79
C ASP A 42 -15.78 21.49 -8.19
N ALA A 43 -15.87 20.46 -9.03
CA ALA A 43 -15.79 19.07 -8.60
C ALA A 43 -14.45 18.76 -7.90
N LYS A 44 -13.34 19.32 -8.41
CA LYS A 44 -12.01 19.19 -7.82
C LYS A 44 -11.94 19.82 -6.43
N LEU A 45 -12.43 21.06 -6.27
CA LEU A 45 -12.44 21.75 -4.99
C LEU A 45 -13.25 20.97 -3.95
N ALA A 46 -14.44 20.48 -4.33
CA ALA A 46 -15.27 19.66 -3.46
C ALA A 46 -14.57 18.34 -3.07
N ALA A 47 -13.93 17.65 -4.01
CA ALA A 47 -13.17 16.43 -3.73
C ALA A 47 -11.99 16.68 -2.78
N LEU A 48 -11.27 17.80 -2.98
CA LEU A 48 -10.14 18.21 -2.16
C LEU A 48 -10.58 18.56 -0.72
N GLU A 49 -11.67 19.28 -0.55
CA GLU A 49 -12.24 19.61 0.76
C GLU A 49 -12.64 18.34 1.52
N GLN A 50 -13.34 17.41 0.84
CA GLN A 50 -13.74 16.13 1.42
C GLN A 50 -12.54 15.26 1.80
N ALA A 51 -11.51 15.20 0.96
CA ALA A 51 -10.28 14.47 1.26
C ALA A 51 -9.56 15.08 2.46
N THR A 52 -9.46 16.41 2.52
CA THR A 52 -8.81 17.15 3.62
C THR A 52 -9.55 16.96 4.94
N THR A 53 -10.88 17.03 4.94
CA THR A 53 -11.71 16.79 6.13
C THR A 53 -11.55 15.36 6.64
N ARG A 54 -11.51 14.37 5.74
CA ARG A 54 -11.23 12.97 6.10
C ARG A 54 -9.83 12.81 6.69
N LEU A 55 -8.83 13.46 6.09
CA LEU A 55 -7.46 13.46 6.59
C LEU A 55 -7.38 14.02 8.01
N ILE A 56 -7.96 15.19 8.25
CA ILE A 56 -7.99 15.86 9.56
C ILE A 56 -8.65 14.96 10.61
N LYS A 57 -9.82 14.37 10.31
CA LYS A 57 -10.50 13.42 11.22
C LYS A 57 -9.62 12.21 11.54
N SER A 58 -8.95 11.64 10.53
CA SER A 58 -8.03 10.51 10.76
C SER A 58 -6.78 10.90 11.54
N LEU A 59 -6.28 12.11 11.35
CA LEU A 59 -5.13 12.65 12.08
C LEU A 59 -5.49 12.81 13.57
N PHE A 60 -6.62 13.45 13.88
CA PHE A 60 -7.08 13.58 15.27
C PHE A 60 -7.32 12.23 15.93
N ALA A 61 -7.91 11.26 15.21
CA ALA A 61 -8.08 9.91 15.73
C ALA A 61 -6.73 9.24 16.03
N PHE A 62 -5.76 9.35 15.12
CA PHE A 62 -4.44 8.77 15.29
C PHE A 62 -3.65 9.44 16.43
N VAL A 63 -3.64 10.77 16.49
CA VAL A 63 -3.02 11.53 17.59
C VAL A 63 -3.71 11.21 18.91
N GLY A 64 -5.04 11.08 18.94
CA GLY A 64 -5.79 10.65 20.12
C GLY A 64 -5.40 9.25 20.58
N LEU A 65 -5.19 8.30 19.67
CA LEU A 65 -4.69 6.97 19.99
C LEU A 65 -3.28 7.00 20.60
N LEU A 66 -2.37 7.81 20.04
CA LEU A 66 -1.05 8.01 20.59
C LEU A 66 -1.10 8.67 21.98
N ALA A 67 -1.98 9.65 22.17
CA ALA A 67 -2.21 10.29 23.45
C ALA A 67 -2.75 9.30 24.49
N VAL A 68 -3.68 8.42 24.12
CA VAL A 68 -4.15 7.33 25.01
C VAL A 68 -3.01 6.38 25.36
N GLY A 69 -2.19 5.97 24.38
CA GLY A 69 -1.00 5.15 24.64
C GLY A 69 -0.01 5.84 25.60
N LEU A 70 0.21 7.14 25.43
CA LEU A 70 1.05 7.95 26.32
C LEU A 70 0.43 8.07 27.72
N LEU A 71 -0.89 8.25 27.83
CA LEU A 71 -1.58 8.29 29.11
C LEU A 71 -1.48 6.95 29.85
N VAL A 72 -1.59 5.82 29.16
CA VAL A 72 -1.36 4.49 29.73
C VAL A 72 0.07 4.33 30.21
N LEU A 73 1.04 4.83 29.43
CA LEU A 73 2.46 4.81 29.81
C LEU A 73 2.74 5.66 31.07
N LEU A 74 2.11 6.84 31.16
CA LEU A 74 2.27 7.80 32.26
C LEU A 74 1.35 7.53 33.46
N ALA A 75 0.35 6.66 33.34
CA ALA A 75 -0.60 6.33 34.40
C ALA A 75 0.07 5.93 35.73
N PRO A 76 1.17 5.13 35.74
CA PRO A 76 1.93 4.86 36.97
C PRO A 76 2.38 6.11 37.71
N TRP A 77 2.78 7.16 36.99
CA TRP A 77 3.26 8.40 37.57
C TRP A 77 2.17 9.17 38.31
N LYS A 78 0.93 9.05 37.86
CA LYS A 78 -0.24 9.71 38.48
C LYS A 78 -0.91 8.85 39.56
N LEU A 79 -0.95 7.53 39.39
CA LEU A 79 -1.67 6.61 40.28
C LEU A 79 -0.77 5.95 41.34
N ALA A 80 0.51 5.74 41.06
CA ALA A 80 1.44 5.08 41.97
C ALA A 80 2.55 6.05 42.39
N VAL A 81 2.32 6.72 43.52
CA VAL A 81 3.32 7.30 44.44
C VAL A 81 4.44 8.11 43.77
N GLN A 82 4.35 9.44 43.83
CA GLN A 82 5.45 10.43 43.79
C GLN A 82 6.78 9.96 43.16
N LEU A 83 6.73 9.45 41.93
CA LEU A 83 7.93 8.99 41.24
C LEU A 83 8.77 10.24 40.94
N PRO A 84 10.01 10.33 41.44
CA PRO A 84 10.86 11.47 41.14
C PRO A 84 11.33 11.38 39.68
N TRP A 85 11.49 12.54 39.03
CA TRP A 85 12.01 12.62 37.65
C TRP A 85 13.38 11.92 37.48
N SER A 86 14.12 11.70 38.57
CA SER A 86 15.38 10.93 38.63
C SER A 86 15.22 9.43 38.37
N MET A 87 14.00 8.88 38.31
CA MET A 87 13.81 7.48 37.91
C MET A 87 14.12 7.24 36.43
N LEU A 88 13.90 8.24 35.55
CA LEU A 88 14.16 8.11 34.10
C LEU A 88 15.65 8.06 33.75
N THR A 89 16.52 8.51 34.65
CA THR A 89 17.99 8.44 34.49
C THR A 89 18.57 7.13 35.01
N THR A 90 17.77 6.29 35.68
CA THR A 90 18.23 5.01 36.19
C THR A 90 18.14 3.93 35.11
N TRP A 91 19.26 3.25 34.83
CA TRP A 91 19.35 2.19 33.83
C TRP A 91 18.29 1.10 33.96
N SER A 92 17.89 0.72 35.18
CA SER A 92 16.88 -0.33 35.42
C SER A 92 15.49 0.04 34.90
N HIS A 93 15.11 1.31 34.95
CA HIS A 93 13.81 1.79 34.45
C HIS A 93 13.82 1.95 32.94
N VAL A 94 14.94 2.43 32.36
CA VAL A 94 15.14 2.46 30.90
C VAL A 94 15.06 1.06 30.32
N LEU A 95 15.74 0.09 30.94
CA LEU A 95 15.65 -1.32 30.53
C LEU A 95 14.23 -1.87 30.66
N SER A 96 13.50 -1.54 31.73
CA SER A 96 12.11 -1.98 31.93
C SER A 96 11.16 -1.42 30.87
N LEU A 97 11.33 -0.15 30.47
CA LEU A 97 10.55 0.51 29.41
C LEU A 97 10.84 -0.11 28.04
N SER A 98 12.12 -0.31 27.72
CA SER A 98 12.54 -0.94 26.47
C SER A 98 12.05 -2.38 26.38
N LEU A 99 12.27 -3.19 27.43
CA LEU A 99 11.85 -4.59 27.45
C LEU A 99 10.32 -4.73 27.38
N GLY A 100 9.56 -3.92 28.12
CA GLY A 100 8.10 -3.95 28.06
C GLY A 100 7.56 -3.47 26.72
N GLY A 101 8.16 -2.44 26.13
CA GLY A 101 7.82 -1.98 24.78
C GLY A 101 8.08 -3.05 23.72
N THR A 102 9.24 -3.70 23.76
CA THR A 102 9.56 -4.82 22.86
C THR A 102 8.64 -6.02 23.09
N ALA A 103 8.35 -6.38 24.34
CA ALA A 103 7.41 -7.45 24.65
C ALA A 103 6.02 -7.17 24.06
N GLY A 104 5.52 -5.93 24.16
CA GLY A 104 4.24 -5.53 23.58
C GLY A 104 4.13 -5.68 22.07
N LEU A 105 5.26 -5.66 21.33
CA LEU A 105 5.29 -5.93 19.89
C LEU A 105 5.15 -7.41 19.56
N VAL A 106 5.68 -8.28 20.43
CA VAL A 106 5.72 -9.74 20.25
C VAL A 106 4.44 -10.41 20.76
N VAL A 107 3.70 -9.77 21.68
CA VAL A 107 2.41 -10.29 22.18
C VAL A 107 1.47 -10.58 20.99
N PRO A 108 1.03 -11.83 20.81
CA PRO A 108 0.18 -12.21 19.68
C PRO A 108 -1.18 -11.52 19.81
N MET A 109 -1.52 -10.65 18.84
CA MET A 109 -2.80 -9.95 18.79
C MET A 109 -3.66 -10.52 17.67
N GLY A 110 -4.64 -11.35 18.02
CA GLY A 110 -5.65 -11.88 17.10
C GLY A 110 -5.11 -12.79 15.99
N ARG A 111 -6.01 -13.52 15.34
CA ARG A 111 -5.67 -14.29 14.14
C ARG A 111 -5.31 -13.30 13.03
N GLN A 112 -4.05 -13.29 12.61
CA GLN A 112 -3.68 -12.67 11.34
C GLN A 112 -4.47 -13.39 10.24
N ALA A 113 -5.21 -12.63 9.42
CA ALA A 113 -5.83 -13.21 8.23
C ALA A 113 -4.74 -13.89 7.42
N VAL A 114 -5.02 -15.09 6.90
CA VAL A 114 -4.11 -15.86 6.03
C VAL A 114 -4.08 -15.16 4.66
N SER A 115 -3.50 -13.96 4.61
CA SER A 115 -3.17 -13.30 3.36
C SER A 115 -1.70 -13.57 3.07
N GLY A 116 -1.39 -14.04 1.87
CA GLY A 116 0.00 -14.30 1.45
C GLY A 116 0.88 -13.05 1.33
N HIS A 117 0.41 -11.87 1.72
CA HIS A 117 1.12 -10.59 1.66
C HIS A 117 1.13 -9.91 3.03
N ALA A 118 2.24 -9.24 3.36
CA ALA A 118 2.39 -8.51 4.62
C ALA A 118 1.42 -7.30 4.71
N PRO A 119 0.98 -6.88 5.92
CA PRO A 119 0.03 -5.78 6.07
C PRO A 119 0.47 -4.43 5.48
N LEU A 120 1.76 -4.12 5.57
CA LEU A 120 2.33 -2.89 4.99
C LEU A 120 2.37 -2.95 3.47
N ASP A 121 2.60 -4.13 2.91
CA ASP A 121 2.58 -4.33 1.46
C ASP A 121 1.17 -4.12 0.90
N GLN A 122 0.14 -4.67 1.58
CA GLN A 122 -1.26 -4.40 1.23
C GLN A 122 -1.62 -2.91 1.36
N LEU A 123 -1.09 -2.21 2.36
CA LEU A 123 -1.29 -0.77 2.51
C LEU A 123 -0.70 -0.02 1.32
N TRP A 124 0.54 -0.34 0.94
CA TRP A 124 1.21 0.26 -0.19
C TRP A 124 0.45 0.03 -1.50
N HIS A 125 -0.01 -1.21 -1.74
CA HIS A 125 -0.86 -1.54 -2.88
C HIS A 125 -2.11 -0.67 -2.94
N ARG A 126 -2.81 -0.49 -1.80
CA ARG A 126 -4.01 0.36 -1.73
C ARG A 126 -3.69 1.84 -1.91
N MET A 127 -2.55 2.33 -1.41
CA MET A 127 -2.14 3.72 -1.58
C MET A 127 -1.92 4.04 -3.06
N VAL A 128 -1.35 3.12 -3.83
CA VAL A 128 -1.11 3.35 -5.26
C VAL A 128 -2.37 3.07 -6.10
N LEU A 129 -2.95 1.87 -5.99
CA LEU A 129 -3.99 1.39 -6.90
C LEU A 129 -5.36 2.05 -6.67
N ASN A 130 -5.64 2.58 -5.48
CA ASN A 130 -6.91 3.29 -5.22
C ASN A 130 -6.87 4.78 -5.59
N HIS A 131 -5.71 5.30 -6.02
CA HIS A 131 -5.50 6.73 -6.30
C HIS A 131 -5.02 6.92 -7.75
N PRO A 132 -5.96 6.96 -8.72
CA PRO A 132 -5.63 6.91 -10.14
C PRO A 132 -4.86 8.14 -10.63
N ASN A 133 -5.13 9.33 -10.09
CA ASN A 133 -4.46 10.56 -10.53
C ASN A 133 -2.99 10.56 -10.09
N VAL A 134 -2.70 10.07 -8.89
CA VAL A 134 -1.31 9.86 -8.43
C VAL A 134 -0.60 8.86 -9.34
N HIS A 135 -1.26 7.75 -9.68
CA HIS A 135 -0.66 6.71 -10.52
C HIS A 135 -0.40 7.21 -11.95
N LEU A 136 -1.34 7.97 -12.54
CA LEU A 136 -1.19 8.63 -13.84
C LEU A 136 -0.09 9.69 -13.83
N TRP A 137 0.04 10.46 -12.75
CA TRP A 137 1.11 11.44 -12.60
C TRP A 137 2.48 10.76 -12.60
N LEU A 138 2.62 9.65 -11.86
CA LEU A 138 3.84 8.84 -11.86
C LEU A 138 4.14 8.26 -13.25
N MET A 139 3.13 7.77 -13.96
CA MET A 139 3.25 7.28 -15.34
C MET A 139 3.78 8.37 -16.28
N ARG A 140 3.20 9.58 -16.25
CA ARG A 140 3.65 10.70 -17.09
C ARG A 140 5.12 11.04 -16.82
N ARG A 141 5.52 11.03 -15.55
CA ARG A 141 6.92 11.27 -15.15
C ARG A 141 7.85 10.16 -15.63
N ASP A 142 7.40 8.90 -15.58
CA ASP A 142 8.17 7.74 -16.06
C ASP A 142 8.37 7.79 -17.58
N ILE A 143 7.30 8.06 -18.34
CA ILE A 143 7.34 8.24 -19.80
C ILE A 143 8.27 9.40 -20.17
N ALA A 144 8.15 10.55 -19.50
CA ALA A 144 9.00 11.69 -19.77
C ALA A 144 10.48 11.40 -19.46
N ALA A 145 10.77 10.61 -18.42
CA ALA A 145 12.13 10.19 -18.10
C ALA A 145 12.70 9.25 -19.18
N TRP A 146 11.90 8.31 -19.68
CA TRP A 146 12.27 7.40 -20.75
C TRP A 146 12.47 8.11 -22.09
N GLN A 147 11.61 9.07 -22.45
CA GLN A 147 11.77 9.89 -23.65
C GLN A 147 13.06 10.72 -23.64
N ARG A 148 13.43 11.28 -22.47
CA ARG A 148 14.72 11.99 -22.31
C ARG A 148 15.94 11.09 -22.54
N GLN A 149 15.80 9.77 -22.38
CA GLN A 149 16.85 8.80 -22.67
C GLN A 149 16.85 8.34 -24.14
N GLY A 150 16.08 9.01 -25.01
CA GLY A 150 15.97 8.65 -26.43
C GLY A 150 14.91 7.59 -26.73
N GLY A 151 14.04 7.27 -25.76
CA GLY A 151 12.94 6.34 -25.96
C GLY A 151 11.91 6.86 -26.97
N THR A 152 11.60 6.05 -27.99
CA THR A 152 10.60 6.37 -29.01
C THR A 152 9.40 5.41 -28.94
N PRO A 153 8.15 5.91 -28.96
CA PRO A 153 6.97 5.06 -28.88
C PRO A 153 6.92 4.08 -30.06
N LYS A 154 6.69 2.79 -29.77
CA LYS A 154 6.37 1.81 -30.79
C LYS A 154 4.86 1.83 -31.02
N PRO A 155 4.37 2.15 -32.24
CA PRO A 155 2.93 2.32 -32.47
C PRO A 155 2.17 0.99 -32.54
N GLY A 156 2.86 -0.12 -32.83
CA GLY A 156 2.24 -1.44 -32.91
C GLY A 156 2.23 -2.15 -31.56
N PHE A 157 1.07 -2.66 -31.16
CA PHE A 157 0.90 -3.55 -30.02
C PHE A 157 -0.09 -4.68 -30.37
N LEU A 158 0.01 -5.79 -29.66
CA LEU A 158 -0.86 -6.95 -29.82
C LEU A 158 -1.80 -7.02 -28.60
N LEU A 159 -3.10 -7.03 -28.83
CA LEU A 159 -4.07 -7.32 -27.78
C LEU A 159 -4.48 -8.79 -27.84
N ILE A 160 -4.47 -9.45 -26.70
CA ILE A 160 -5.00 -10.79 -26.52
C ILE A 160 -6.29 -10.65 -25.72
N THR A 161 -7.42 -11.02 -26.31
CA THR A 161 -8.74 -10.94 -25.67
C THR A 161 -9.48 -12.27 -25.83
N GLY A 162 -10.42 -12.53 -24.92
CA GLY A 162 -11.21 -13.75 -24.91
C GLY A 162 -12.03 -13.86 -23.62
N LEU A 163 -12.98 -14.79 -23.61
CA LEU A 163 -13.77 -15.09 -22.41
C LEU A 163 -12.87 -15.64 -21.29
N ALA A 164 -13.34 -15.51 -20.04
CA ALA A 164 -12.70 -16.17 -18.92
C ALA A 164 -12.53 -17.67 -19.22
N ARG A 165 -11.33 -18.21 -18.94
CA ARG A 165 -10.95 -19.61 -19.19
C ARG A 165 -10.82 -20.03 -20.67
N SER A 166 -10.76 -19.10 -21.63
CA SER A 166 -10.50 -19.40 -23.05
C SER A 166 -9.03 -19.70 -23.41
N GLY A 167 -8.11 -19.72 -22.43
CA GLY A 167 -6.69 -20.00 -22.65
C GLY A 167 -5.82 -18.78 -22.98
N THR A 168 -6.34 -17.56 -22.83
CA THR A 168 -5.61 -16.30 -23.08
C THR A 168 -4.29 -16.20 -22.31
N THR A 169 -4.25 -16.63 -21.04
CA THR A 169 -3.01 -16.64 -20.24
C THR A 169 -1.92 -17.50 -20.87
N SER A 170 -2.27 -18.68 -21.41
CA SER A 170 -1.28 -19.56 -22.04
C SER A 170 -0.73 -18.97 -23.33
N VAL A 171 -1.56 -18.24 -24.08
CA VAL A 171 -1.12 -17.52 -25.29
C VAL A 171 -0.20 -16.37 -24.92
N LEU A 172 -0.56 -15.59 -23.89
CA LEU A 172 0.25 -14.48 -23.39
C LEU A 172 1.64 -14.95 -22.95
N GLU A 173 1.71 -16.03 -22.15
CA GLU A 173 2.98 -16.56 -21.64
C GLU A 173 3.89 -17.03 -22.77
N ARG A 174 3.36 -17.78 -23.74
CA ARG A 174 4.12 -18.25 -24.91
C ARG A 174 4.64 -17.11 -25.80
N LEU A 175 3.85 -16.04 -25.94
CA LEU A 175 4.27 -14.87 -26.71
C LEU A 175 5.35 -14.09 -25.96
N ALA A 176 5.21 -13.91 -24.64
CA ALA A 176 6.21 -13.28 -23.80
C ALA A 176 7.53 -14.07 -23.77
N SER A 177 7.46 -15.41 -23.76
CA SER A 177 8.65 -16.28 -23.78
C SER A 177 9.39 -16.30 -25.11
N SER A 178 8.81 -15.74 -26.18
CA SER A 178 9.42 -15.70 -27.51
C SER A 178 10.48 -14.61 -27.69
N ASP A 179 10.69 -13.75 -26.68
CA ASP A 179 11.51 -12.52 -26.71
C ASP A 179 11.12 -11.50 -27.80
N ARG A 180 10.05 -11.76 -28.57
CA ARG A 180 9.51 -10.84 -29.58
C ARG A 180 8.49 -9.87 -29.01
N PHE A 181 7.88 -10.22 -27.87
CA PHE A 181 6.87 -9.43 -27.19
C PHE A 181 7.29 -9.19 -25.74
N HIS A 182 6.84 -8.06 -25.20
CA HIS A 182 7.01 -7.75 -23.79
C HIS A 182 5.64 -7.39 -23.21
N SER A 183 5.36 -7.91 -22.02
CA SER A 183 4.17 -7.56 -21.24
C SER A 183 4.59 -7.28 -19.79
N LEU A 184 3.69 -6.65 -19.04
CA LEU A 184 3.86 -6.44 -17.61
C LEU A 184 3.69 -7.76 -16.87
N GLY A 185 4.35 -7.88 -15.73
CA GLY A 185 4.23 -9.02 -14.83
C GLY A 185 4.01 -8.59 -13.39
N TYR A 186 3.90 -9.56 -12.48
CA TYR A 186 3.69 -9.29 -11.06
C TYR A 186 4.82 -8.46 -10.42
N ALA A 187 6.05 -8.53 -10.94
CA ALA A 187 7.15 -7.66 -10.52
C ALA A 187 6.84 -6.17 -10.71
N ASN A 188 5.93 -5.81 -11.61
CA ASN A 188 5.53 -4.43 -11.84
C ASN A 188 4.47 -3.92 -10.84
N MET A 189 3.88 -4.80 -10.02
CA MET A 189 2.99 -4.37 -8.95
C MET A 189 3.76 -3.77 -7.76
N PRO A 190 3.19 -2.74 -7.11
CA PRO A 190 1.89 -2.13 -7.41
C PRO A 190 1.92 -1.01 -8.46
N LEU A 191 3.11 -0.53 -8.86
CA LEU A 191 3.28 0.60 -9.76
C LEU A 191 3.22 0.21 -11.25
N VAL A 192 2.13 -0.44 -11.65
CA VAL A 192 1.90 -0.99 -12.99
C VAL A 192 2.05 0.04 -14.11
N LEU A 193 1.51 1.26 -13.92
CA LEU A 193 1.61 2.34 -14.90
C LEU A 193 3.01 3.01 -14.97
N ALA A 194 3.88 2.79 -13.99
CA ALA A 194 5.21 3.43 -13.92
C ALA A 194 6.31 2.38 -13.65
N PRO A 195 6.46 1.38 -14.53
CA PRO A 195 7.30 0.21 -14.27
C PRO A 195 8.79 0.55 -14.20
N ASN A 196 9.30 1.54 -14.93
CA ASN A 196 10.73 1.88 -14.86
C ASN A 196 11.08 2.60 -13.56
N LEU A 197 10.17 3.42 -13.04
CA LEU A 197 10.30 4.04 -11.72
C LEU A 197 10.28 2.97 -10.63
N TRP A 198 9.35 2.01 -10.71
CA TRP A 198 9.26 0.92 -9.74
C TRP A 198 10.50 0.04 -9.72
N LYS A 199 11.04 -0.29 -10.90
CA LYS A 199 12.26 -1.10 -11.06
C LYS A 199 13.48 -0.54 -10.33
N ARG A 200 13.50 0.77 -10.02
CA ARG A 200 14.58 1.38 -9.22
C ARG A 200 14.50 1.02 -7.74
N PHE A 201 13.30 0.73 -7.23
CA PHE A 201 13.05 0.38 -5.84
C PHE A 201 12.93 -1.13 -5.64
N TYR A 202 12.28 -1.81 -6.58
CA TYR A 202 12.02 -3.24 -6.52
C TYR A 202 12.18 -3.86 -7.90
N ASN A 203 13.20 -4.69 -8.07
CA ASN A 203 13.49 -5.40 -9.31
C ASN A 203 13.83 -6.87 -9.01
N PRO A 204 12.82 -7.67 -8.60
CA PRO A 204 13.03 -9.07 -8.32
C PRO A 204 13.49 -9.75 -9.62
N LYS A 205 14.62 -10.45 -9.54
CA LYS A 205 15.05 -11.37 -10.60
C LYS A 205 14.46 -12.73 -10.28
N GLY A 206 13.99 -13.45 -11.30
CA GLY A 206 13.47 -14.84 -11.29
C GLY A 206 13.29 -15.48 -9.91
N GLY A 207 12.04 -15.73 -9.53
CA GLY A 207 11.67 -16.31 -8.22
C GLY A 207 11.12 -17.73 -8.31
N GLU A 208 10.83 -18.32 -7.15
CA GLU A 208 10.05 -19.57 -7.09
C GLU A 208 8.70 -19.38 -7.79
N LYS A 209 8.44 -20.21 -8.81
CA LYS A 209 7.13 -20.26 -9.42
C LYS A 209 6.17 -20.97 -8.47
N ARG A 210 4.99 -20.39 -8.28
CA ARG A 210 3.91 -21.00 -7.51
C ARG A 210 2.72 -21.23 -8.42
N GLU A 211 1.94 -22.26 -8.13
CA GLU A 211 0.68 -22.44 -8.83
C GLU A 211 -0.21 -21.22 -8.55
N ARG A 212 -0.81 -20.67 -9.61
CA ARG A 212 -1.71 -19.53 -9.44
C ARG A 212 -2.90 -19.91 -8.56
N SER A 213 -3.47 -18.93 -7.86
CA SER A 213 -4.58 -19.12 -6.91
C SER A 213 -5.84 -19.76 -7.49
N HIS A 214 -5.92 -19.90 -8.82
CA HIS A 214 -7.00 -20.57 -9.54
C HIS A 214 -6.91 -22.10 -9.59
N GLY A 215 -5.77 -22.71 -9.22
CA GLY A 215 -5.62 -24.17 -9.10
C GLY A 215 -5.75 -24.95 -10.41
N ASP A 216 -5.17 -24.44 -11.49
CA ASP A 216 -5.27 -25.00 -12.85
C ASP A 216 -3.91 -25.44 -13.42
N GLY A 217 -2.92 -25.67 -12.56
CA GLY A 217 -1.59 -26.15 -12.94
C GLY A 217 -0.69 -25.13 -13.63
N ILE A 218 -1.13 -23.87 -13.79
CA ILE A 218 -0.29 -22.82 -14.35
C ILE A 218 0.62 -22.24 -13.27
N MET A 219 1.93 -22.36 -13.50
CA MET A 219 2.99 -21.90 -12.59
C MET A 219 3.38 -20.47 -12.92
N VAL A 220 3.14 -19.54 -11.99
CA VAL A 220 3.44 -18.12 -12.14
C VAL A 220 4.51 -17.67 -11.15
N GLY A 221 5.45 -16.86 -11.63
CA GLY A 221 6.47 -16.18 -10.85
C GLY A 221 6.32 -14.66 -10.94
N LEU A 222 7.20 -13.93 -10.24
CA LEU A 222 7.22 -12.46 -10.31
C LEU A 222 7.57 -11.94 -11.71
N ASP A 223 8.31 -12.72 -12.48
CA ASP A 223 8.74 -12.46 -13.85
C ASP A 223 7.75 -12.96 -14.92
N SER A 224 6.69 -13.67 -14.52
CA SER A 224 5.66 -14.12 -15.46
C SER A 224 4.80 -12.95 -15.94
N ALA A 225 4.55 -12.93 -17.26
CA ALA A 225 3.64 -11.98 -17.88
C ALA A 225 2.20 -12.20 -17.38
N GLU A 226 1.51 -11.11 -17.07
CA GLU A 226 0.15 -11.12 -16.50
C GLU A 226 -0.71 -10.05 -17.18
N ALA A 227 -2.02 -10.27 -17.20
CA ALA A 227 -2.98 -9.30 -17.73
C ALA A 227 -3.25 -8.18 -16.71
N LEU A 228 -2.55 -7.04 -16.85
CA LEU A 228 -2.62 -5.89 -15.95
C LEU A 228 -3.21 -4.63 -16.60
N GLU A 229 -3.81 -4.76 -17.77
CA GLU A 229 -4.40 -3.72 -18.62
C GLU A 229 -5.60 -3.05 -17.93
N GLU A 230 -6.32 -3.79 -17.09
CA GLU A 230 -7.43 -3.29 -16.30
C GLU A 230 -7.03 -2.07 -15.44
N VAL A 231 -5.80 -2.05 -14.90
CA VAL A 231 -5.31 -0.90 -14.11
C VAL A 231 -5.21 0.36 -14.99
N PHE A 232 -4.84 0.20 -16.27
CA PHE A 232 -4.80 1.31 -17.23
C PHE A 232 -6.21 1.81 -17.54
N PHE A 233 -7.16 0.91 -17.80
CA PHE A 233 -8.54 1.29 -18.09
C PHE A 233 -9.17 2.00 -16.91
N GLN A 234 -9.04 1.46 -15.69
CA GLN A 234 -9.56 2.10 -14.48
C GLN A 234 -9.00 3.50 -14.26
N ALA A 235 -7.70 3.69 -14.49
CA ALA A 235 -7.05 4.98 -14.30
C ALA A 235 -7.45 5.99 -15.39
N ILE A 236 -7.51 5.57 -16.66
CA ILE A 236 -7.75 6.46 -17.81
C ILE A 236 -9.24 6.79 -17.95
N THR A 237 -10.12 5.79 -17.89
CA THR A 237 -11.56 5.95 -18.17
C THR A 237 -12.40 6.09 -16.90
N ARG A 238 -11.76 6.17 -15.72
CA ARG A 238 -12.44 6.31 -14.42
C ARG A 238 -13.56 5.28 -14.18
N ARG A 239 -13.39 4.05 -14.71
CA ARG A 239 -14.36 2.93 -14.62
C ARG A 239 -15.72 3.15 -15.31
N GLU A 240 -15.83 4.08 -16.26
CA GLU A 240 -17.08 4.32 -17.02
C GLU A 240 -17.63 3.05 -17.70
N TYR A 241 -16.76 2.14 -18.16
CA TYR A 241 -17.16 0.87 -18.80
C TYR A 241 -17.79 -0.16 -17.86
N CYS A 242 -17.72 0.04 -16.55
CA CYS A 242 -18.36 -0.84 -15.56
C CYS A 242 -19.80 -0.41 -15.24
N ALA A 243 -20.28 0.73 -15.76
CA ALA A 243 -21.63 1.19 -15.52
C ALA A 243 -22.64 0.34 -16.32
N SER A 244 -23.77 0.00 -15.69
CA SER A 244 -24.84 -0.81 -16.31
C SER A 244 -25.48 -0.17 -17.55
N GLN A 245 -25.15 1.08 -17.85
CA GLN A 245 -25.61 1.83 -19.02
C GLN A 245 -24.63 1.80 -20.20
N ALA A 246 -23.50 1.07 -20.09
CA ALA A 246 -22.45 1.03 -21.11
C ALA A 246 -22.69 0.02 -22.26
N LEU A 247 -23.95 -0.42 -22.46
CA LEU A 247 -24.37 -1.27 -23.59
C LEU A 247 -25.58 -0.65 -24.30
#